data_AF-A0A7E5A277-F1
#
_entry.id   AF-A0A7E5A277-F1
#
_cell.length_a   1.000
_cell.length_b   1.000
_cell.length_c   1.000
_cell.angle_alpha   90.00
_cell.angle_beta   90.00
_cell.angle_gamma   90.00
#
_symmetry.space_group_name_H-M   'P 1'
#
loop_
_entity.id
_entity.type
_entity.pdbx_description
1 polymer ?
#
loop_
_entity_poly.entity_id
_entity_poly.type
_entity_poly.pdbx_seq_one_letter_code
_entity_poly.pdbx_strand_id
1 'polypeptide(L)'
;MFTHDTKEKKTGTLTIVDCEYNVIKEVIDMSYGHPMKATTVNEVLELLTFADKYEISTVLEVLSDWLANHLTVETFGTIATYAWTYSNQHLKQECCSFYKKHPHVALTAGFREIDSDVIINIIQTA
;
A
#
# COMPACT_ATOMS: atom_id res chain seq x y z
N MET A 1 20.17 -2.28 7.91
CA MET A 1 20.11 -1.72 9.28
C MET A 1 21.15 -2.33 10.24
N PHE A 2 21.18 -3.65 10.44
CA PHE A 2 22.13 -4.31 11.37
C PHE A 2 23.48 -4.74 10.75
N THR A 3 23.68 -4.48 9.46
CA THR A 3 24.85 -4.92 8.70
C THR A 3 26.04 -3.97 8.81
N HIS A 4 25.78 -2.66 8.98
CA HIS A 4 26.80 -1.60 9.09
C HIS A 4 27.04 -1.17 10.54
N ASP A 5 28.10 -0.39 10.79
CA ASP A 5 28.47 0.04 12.14
C ASP A 5 27.58 1.19 12.65
N THR A 6 26.30 0.89 12.87
CA THR A 6 25.30 1.82 13.35
C THR A 6 24.98 1.57 14.84
N LYS A 7 24.25 2.50 15.48
CA LYS A 7 23.90 2.39 16.90
C LYS A 7 23.05 1.15 17.17
N GLU A 8 22.16 0.81 16.24
CA GLU A 8 21.25 -0.33 16.28
C GLU A 8 22.03 -1.65 16.29
N LYS A 9 23.16 -1.74 15.55
CA LYS A 9 24.04 -2.91 15.61
C LYS A 9 24.72 -3.06 16.97
N LYS A 10 25.10 -1.95 17.61
CA LYS A 10 25.80 -1.95 18.91
C LYS A 10 24.87 -2.30 20.08
N THR A 11 23.62 -1.87 20.00
CA THR A 11 22.62 -2.13 21.06
C THR A 11 21.77 -3.38 20.79
N GLY A 12 21.77 -3.89 19.57
CA GLY A 12 20.88 -4.98 19.13
C GLY A 12 19.39 -4.59 19.18
N THR A 13 19.09 -3.30 19.31
CA THR A 13 17.73 -2.80 19.54
C THR A 13 17.40 -1.74 18.49
N LEU A 14 16.19 -1.84 17.94
CA LEU A 14 15.61 -0.86 17.03
C LEU A 14 14.42 -0.17 17.73
N THR A 15 14.42 1.16 17.77
CA THR A 15 13.28 1.95 18.27
C THR A 15 12.55 2.57 17.10
N ILE A 16 11.27 2.22 16.94
CA ILE A 16 10.36 2.78 15.95
C ILE A 16 9.38 3.67 16.71
N VAL A 17 9.30 4.96 16.35
CA VAL A 17 8.48 5.96 17.06
C VAL A 17 7.33 6.51 16.24
N ASP A 18 7.32 6.23 14.94
CA ASP A 18 6.41 6.82 13.95
C ASP A 18 5.40 5.79 13.42
N CYS A 19 5.15 4.73 14.19
CA CYS A 19 4.21 3.67 13.83
C CYS A 19 3.61 3.06 15.10
N GLU A 20 2.33 2.72 15.03
CA GLU A 20 1.61 2.03 16.10
C GLU A 20 2.13 0.60 16.29
N TYR A 21 2.15 0.15 17.55
CA TYR A 21 2.64 -1.20 17.89
C TYR A 21 1.91 -2.30 17.13
N ASN A 22 0.60 -2.15 16.92
CA ASN A 22 -0.22 -3.16 16.25
C ASN A 22 0.18 -3.35 14.78
N VAL A 23 0.48 -2.25 14.07
CA VAL A 23 0.92 -2.27 12.67
C VAL A 23 2.26 -3.01 12.56
N ILE A 24 3.22 -2.65 13.43
CA ILE A 24 4.55 -3.29 13.46
C ILE A 24 4.39 -4.79 13.72
N LYS A 25 3.61 -5.15 14.74
CA LYS A 25 3.38 -6.54 15.12
C LYS A 25 2.75 -7.35 13.99
N GLU A 26 1.75 -6.78 13.32
CA GLU A 26 1.05 -7.48 12.24
C GLU A 26 1.97 -7.70 11.03
N VAL A 27 2.76 -6.71 10.62
CA VAL A 27 3.73 -6.89 9.53
C VAL A 27 4.79 -7.93 9.89
N ILE A 28 5.26 -7.96 11.14
CA ILE A 28 6.19 -9.01 11.61
C ILE A 28 5.49 -10.38 11.58
N ASP A 29 4.30 -10.52 12.15
CA ASP A 29 3.53 -11.77 12.16
C ASP A 29 3.36 -12.30 10.71
N MET A 30 2.96 -11.43 9.77
CA MET A 30 2.81 -11.75 8.35
C MET A 30 4.12 -12.18 7.70
N SER A 31 5.25 -11.53 8.03
CA SER A 31 6.57 -11.93 7.52
C SER A 31 6.97 -13.35 7.94
N TYR A 32 6.43 -13.85 9.06
CA TYR A 32 6.57 -15.23 9.53
C TYR A 32 5.46 -16.16 9.02
N GLY A 33 4.61 -15.71 8.09
CA GLY A 33 3.56 -16.51 7.46
C GLY A 33 2.24 -16.60 8.24
N HIS A 34 2.06 -15.77 9.27
CA HIS A 34 0.75 -15.67 9.93
C HIS A 34 -0.26 -14.96 9.00
N PRO A 35 -1.55 -15.31 9.09
CA PRO A 35 -2.58 -14.66 8.30
C PRO A 35 -2.75 -13.19 8.69
N MET A 36 -3.06 -12.36 7.70
CA MET A 36 -3.44 -10.96 7.88
C MET A 36 -4.73 -10.86 8.71
N LYS A 37 -4.78 -9.88 9.61
CA LYS A 37 -5.93 -9.61 10.49
C LYS A 37 -6.67 -8.33 10.09
N ALA A 38 -6.00 -7.39 9.42
CA ALA A 38 -6.62 -6.19 8.85
C ALA A 38 -7.80 -6.54 7.93
N THR A 39 -8.87 -5.76 8.02
CA THR A 39 -10.12 -6.02 7.28
C THR A 39 -10.58 -4.84 6.44
N THR A 40 -10.06 -3.65 6.73
CA THR A 40 -10.40 -2.42 6.02
C THR A 40 -9.27 -1.98 5.09
N VAL A 41 -9.62 -1.29 4.01
CA VAL A 41 -8.63 -0.74 3.07
C VAL A 41 -7.65 0.20 3.78
N ASN A 42 -8.12 1.03 4.73
CA ASN A 42 -7.25 1.96 5.45
C ASN A 42 -6.23 1.23 6.34
N GLU A 43 -6.64 0.20 7.07
CA GLU A 43 -5.71 -0.63 7.85
C GLU A 43 -4.66 -1.28 6.93
N VAL A 44 -5.10 -1.86 5.81
CA VAL A 44 -4.19 -2.52 4.85
C VAL A 44 -3.22 -1.52 4.23
N LEU A 45 -3.65 -0.29 3.92
CA LEU A 45 -2.77 0.78 3.42
C LEU A 45 -1.74 1.23 4.47
N GLU A 46 -2.11 1.24 5.75
CA GLU A 46 -1.19 1.54 6.85
C GLU A 46 -0.12 0.45 6.98
N LEU A 47 -0.53 -0.83 6.95
CA LEU A 47 0.39 -1.97 6.92
C LEU A 47 1.32 -1.91 5.70
N LEU A 48 0.78 -1.59 4.53
CA LEU A 48 1.51 -1.52 3.27
C LEU A 48 2.55 -0.38 3.30
N THR A 49 2.19 0.79 3.83
CA THR A 49 3.11 1.92 4.05
C THR A 49 4.29 1.53 4.92
N PHE A 50 4.01 0.80 6.02
CA PHE A 50 5.06 0.33 6.90
C PHE A 50 5.95 -0.72 6.22
N ALA A 51 5.35 -1.69 5.53
CA ALA A 51 6.09 -2.73 4.81
C ALA A 51 6.98 -2.14 3.70
N ASP A 52 6.53 -1.08 3.01
CA ASP A 52 7.30 -0.36 1.98
C ASP A 52 8.51 0.33 2.60
N LYS A 53 8.31 1.08 3.70
CA LYS A 53 9.38 1.78 4.42
C LYS A 53 10.51 0.87 4.89
N TYR A 54 10.19 -0.37 5.26
CA TYR A 54 11.17 -1.35 5.74
C TYR A 54 11.54 -2.39 4.67
N GLU A 55 11.12 -2.20 3.42
CA GLU A 55 11.42 -3.03 2.26
C GLU A 55 11.09 -4.53 2.46
N ILE A 56 9.95 -4.82 3.10
CA ILE A 56 9.50 -6.19 3.40
C ILE A 56 8.66 -6.71 2.22
N SER A 57 9.34 -7.14 1.15
CA SER A 57 8.70 -7.48 -0.13
C SER A 57 7.61 -8.56 -0.04
N THR A 58 7.79 -9.58 0.80
CA THR A 58 6.81 -10.66 0.97
C THR A 58 5.48 -10.16 1.51
N VAL A 59 5.50 -9.17 2.40
CA VAL A 59 4.30 -8.56 2.97
C VAL A 59 3.68 -7.58 1.98
N LEU A 60 4.50 -6.85 1.21
CA LEU A 60 4.03 -5.95 0.17
C LEU A 60 3.21 -6.67 -0.92
N GLU A 61 3.66 -7.83 -1.37
CA GLU A 61 2.94 -8.62 -2.38
C GLU A 61 1.55 -9.04 -1.86
N VAL A 62 1.48 -9.62 -0.66
CA VAL A 62 0.21 -10.07 -0.05
C VAL A 62 -0.79 -8.92 0.12
N LEU A 63 -0.33 -7.78 0.63
CA LEU A 63 -1.18 -6.62 0.86
C LEU A 63 -1.61 -5.97 -0.46
N SER A 64 -0.74 -5.93 -1.47
CA SER A 64 -1.06 -5.42 -2.81
C SER A 64 -2.13 -6.27 -3.50
N ASP A 65 -1.99 -7.60 -3.44
CA ASP A 65 -2.97 -8.54 -3.98
C ASP A 65 -4.32 -8.40 -3.27
N TRP A 66 -4.31 -8.21 -1.95
CA TRP A 66 -5.54 -7.98 -1.20
C TRP A 66 -6.23 -6.68 -1.65
N LEU A 67 -5.48 -5.58 -1.78
CA LEU A 67 -6.03 -4.30 -2.24
C LEU A 67 -6.57 -4.39 -3.68
N ALA A 68 -5.88 -5.11 -4.56
CA ALA A 68 -6.36 -5.34 -5.92
C ALA A 68 -7.71 -6.06 -5.95
N ASN A 69 -7.89 -7.08 -5.10
CA ASN A 69 -9.16 -7.80 -4.97
C ASN A 69 -10.28 -6.99 -4.31
N HIS A 70 -9.93 -5.95 -3.55
CA HIS A 70 -10.87 -5.03 -2.88
C HIS A 70 -11.02 -3.68 -3.60
N LEU A 71 -10.64 -3.62 -4.89
CA LEU A 71 -10.92 -2.48 -5.76
C LEU A 71 -12.43 -2.34 -6.01
N THR A 72 -13.00 -1.23 -5.55
CA THR A 72 -14.39 -0.84 -5.76
C THR A 72 -14.43 0.61 -6.22
N VAL A 73 -15.59 1.08 -6.70
CA VAL A 73 -15.76 2.47 -7.16
C VAL A 73 -15.47 3.49 -6.05
N GLU A 74 -15.73 3.11 -4.78
CA GLU A 74 -15.49 3.94 -3.61
C GLU A 74 -14.03 3.90 -3.16
N THR A 75 -13.41 2.72 -3.16
CA THR A 75 -12.02 2.51 -2.67
C THR A 75 -10.95 2.82 -3.72
N PHE A 76 -11.34 2.90 -5.00
CA PHE A 76 -10.44 3.16 -6.11
C PHE A 76 -9.57 4.40 -5.91
N GLY A 77 -10.16 5.52 -5.45
CA GLY A 77 -9.43 6.79 -5.31
C GLY A 77 -8.27 6.69 -4.32
N THR A 78 -8.53 6.08 -3.17
CA THR A 78 -7.52 5.88 -2.12
C THR A 78 -6.43 4.91 -2.59
N ILE A 79 -6.81 3.79 -3.22
CA ILE A 79 -5.87 2.76 -3.70
C ILE A 79 -5.00 3.31 -4.85
N ALA A 80 -5.59 4.05 -5.78
CA ALA A 80 -4.86 4.69 -6.87
C ALA A 80 -3.90 5.77 -6.33
N THR A 81 -4.34 6.62 -5.42
CA THR A 81 -3.43 7.62 -4.82
C THR A 81 -2.22 6.95 -4.17
N TYR A 82 -2.44 5.86 -3.43
CA TYR A 82 -1.36 5.07 -2.86
C TYR A 82 -0.44 4.47 -3.92
N ALA A 83 -0.99 3.78 -4.92
CA ALA A 83 -0.22 3.06 -5.93
C ALA A 83 0.76 3.98 -6.68
N TRP A 84 0.35 5.23 -6.94
CA TRP A 84 1.23 6.23 -7.55
C TRP A 84 2.23 6.84 -6.57
N THR A 85 1.83 7.10 -5.32
CA THR A 85 2.71 7.64 -4.28
C THR A 85 3.90 6.72 -3.99
N TYR A 86 3.64 5.42 -3.84
CA TYR A 86 4.67 4.42 -3.49
C TYR A 86 5.22 3.68 -4.72
N SER A 87 4.90 4.15 -5.93
CA SER A 87 5.39 3.57 -7.19
C SER A 87 5.16 2.06 -7.36
N ASN A 88 4.14 1.50 -6.72
CA ASN A 88 3.78 0.08 -6.83
C ASN A 88 3.21 -0.23 -8.23
N GLN A 89 4.00 -0.91 -9.06
CA GLN A 89 3.63 -1.18 -10.45
C GLN A 89 2.45 -2.13 -10.60
N HIS A 90 2.33 -3.12 -9.71
CA HIS A 90 1.24 -4.09 -9.76
C HIS A 90 -0.11 -3.40 -9.52
N LEU A 91 -0.23 -2.62 -8.44
CA LEU A 91 -1.46 -1.88 -8.14
C LEU A 91 -1.80 -0.84 -9.21
N LYS A 92 -0.81 -0.20 -9.83
CA LYS A 92 -1.04 0.72 -10.96
C LYS A 92 -1.72 0.01 -12.13
N GLN A 93 -1.25 -1.18 -12.49
CA GLN A 93 -1.81 -1.99 -13.58
C GLN A 93 -3.24 -2.45 -13.28
N GLU A 94 -3.49 -2.89 -12.04
CA GLU A 94 -4.83 -3.29 -11.59
C GLU A 94 -5.79 -2.10 -11.58
N CYS A 95 -5.37 -0.92 -11.09
CA CYS A 95 -6.17 0.31 -11.15
C CYS A 95 -6.50 0.69 -12.60
N CYS A 96 -5.52 0.67 -13.51
CA CYS A 96 -5.78 0.97 -14.92
C CYS A 96 -6.77 -0.03 -15.54
N SER A 97 -6.62 -1.32 -15.24
CA SER A 97 -7.51 -2.38 -15.72
C SER A 97 -8.92 -2.22 -15.17
N PHE A 98 -9.06 -1.84 -13.91
CA PHE A 98 -10.34 -1.54 -13.27
C PHE A 98 -11.02 -0.33 -13.92
N TYR A 99 -10.27 0.76 -14.15
CA TYR A 99 -10.79 1.97 -14.79
C TYR A 99 -11.32 1.69 -16.21
N LYS A 100 -10.60 0.90 -17.03
CA LYS A 100 -11.07 0.49 -18.37
C LYS A 100 -12.40 -0.25 -18.32
N LYS A 101 -12.61 -1.09 -17.31
CA LYS A 101 -13.87 -1.87 -17.13
C LYS A 101 -15.00 -1.01 -16.56
N HIS A 102 -14.66 -0.02 -15.73
CA HIS A 102 -15.61 0.78 -14.97
C HIS A 102 -15.30 2.29 -15.08
N PRO A 103 -15.52 2.91 -16.26
CA PRO A 103 -15.17 4.32 -16.48
C PRO A 103 -16.00 5.30 -15.62
N HIS A 104 -17.14 4.85 -15.08
CA HIS A 104 -17.98 5.66 -14.19
C HIS A 104 -17.32 6.00 -12.85
N VAL A 105 -16.21 5.33 -12.50
CA VAL A 105 -15.38 5.68 -11.34
C VAL A 105 -14.87 7.12 -11.43
N ALA A 106 -14.68 7.67 -12.65
CA ALA A 106 -14.29 9.07 -12.85
C ALA A 106 -15.30 10.09 -12.29
N LEU A 107 -16.53 9.67 -12.02
CA LEU A 107 -17.61 10.53 -11.53
C LEU A 107 -17.69 10.55 -10.00
N THR A 108 -16.94 9.70 -9.28
CA THR A 108 -16.98 9.66 -7.83
C THR A 108 -16.20 10.81 -7.21
N ALA A 109 -16.61 11.22 -6.00
CA ALA A 109 -15.89 12.23 -5.24
C ALA A 109 -14.44 11.79 -4.96
N GLY A 110 -14.24 10.51 -4.62
CA GLY A 110 -12.91 9.95 -4.36
C GLY A 110 -11.97 9.99 -5.56
N PHE A 111 -12.46 10.00 -6.81
CA PHE A 111 -11.62 10.19 -7.99
C PHE A 111 -11.21 11.66 -8.21
N ARG A 112 -12.06 12.61 -7.79
CA ARG A 112 -11.79 14.05 -7.91
C ARG A 112 -10.80 14.57 -6.87
N GLU A 113 -10.66 13.85 -5.75
CA GLU A 113 -9.70 14.16 -4.70
C GLU A 113 -8.28 13.65 -5.01
N ILE A 114 -8.13 12.82 -6.05
CA ILE A 114 -6.83 12.33 -6.50
C ILE A 114 -6.03 13.47 -7.12
N ASP A 115 -4.71 13.43 -6.94
CA ASP A 115 -3.79 14.34 -7.63
C ASP A 115 -3.97 14.31 -9.16
N SER A 116 -3.91 15.49 -9.77
CA SER A 116 -4.13 15.68 -11.21
C SER A 116 -3.14 14.88 -12.07
N ASP A 117 -1.90 14.70 -11.60
CA ASP A 117 -0.88 13.93 -12.32
C ASP A 117 -1.22 12.43 -12.35
N VAL A 118 -1.81 11.91 -11.26
CA VAL A 118 -2.24 10.51 -11.18
C VAL A 118 -3.43 10.28 -12.12
N ILE A 119 -4.38 11.20 -12.17
CA ILE A 119 -5.53 11.14 -13.08
C ILE A 119 -5.06 11.13 -14.55
N ILE A 120 -4.14 12.01 -14.91
CA ILE A 120 -3.58 12.08 -16.28
C ILE A 120 -2.92 10.75 -16.64
N ASN A 121 -2.12 10.17 -15.74
CA ASN A 121 -1.47 8.90 -15.98
C ASN A 121 -2.45 7.73 -16.13
N ILE A 122 -3.52 7.70 -15.32
CA ILE A 122 -4.59 6.70 -15.45
C ILE A 122 -5.25 6.82 -16.83
N ILE A 123 -5.64 8.03 -17.24
CA ILE A 123 -6.34 8.26 -18.51
C ILE A 123 -5.44 8.00 -19.73
N GLN A 124 -4.14 8.30 -19.65
CA GLN A 124 -3.20 8.06 -20.74
C GLN A 124 -2.78 6.59 -20.90
N THR A 125 -2.86 5.80 -19.82
CA THR A 125 -2.47 4.38 -19.80
C THR A 125 -3.68 3.43 -19.93
N ALA A 126 -4.89 3.93 -19.63
CA ALA A 126 -6.16 3.25 -19.84
C ALA A 126 -6.59 3.26 -21.33
#